data_AF-A0A9P1T8R6-F1
#
_entry.id   AF-A0A9P1T8R6-F1
#
_cell.length_a   1.000
_cell.length_b   1.000
_cell.length_c   1.000
_cell.angle_alpha   90.00
_cell.angle_beta   90.00
_cell.angle_gamma   90.00
#
_symmetry.space_group_name_H-M   'P 1'
#
loop_
_entity.id
_entity.type
_entity.pdbx_description
1 polymer ?
#
loop_
_entity_poly.entity_id
_entity_poly.type
_entity_poly.pdbx_seq_one_letter_code
_entity_poly.pdbx_strand_id
1 'polypeptide(L)'
;MTLEIISLTFAAISLGTSIWITFINRKRIKVYFDNNIRIIDGNVLTLINNDGQTDNYGPGYLCSIKILNPSPNDIAYFDLRAFPTETNINSYLLTAKSLHPEFKQARVYEVYSNEQSINELEIPEKNHGIIKANSFTHFDIFIANTKGNEITSEVAISFKVPKIAFFRDPYAVTERKKFKFYGIKYNVNGPKNQVDSKEQQ
;
A
#
# COMPACT_ATOMS: atom_id res chain seq x y z
N MET A 1 -57.34 -0.12 -11.73
CA MET A 1 -56.96 -1.43 -11.16
C MET A 1 -55.88 -2.17 -11.96
N THR A 2 -56.11 -2.62 -13.20
CA THR A 2 -55.09 -3.37 -13.97
C THR A 2 -53.82 -2.55 -14.26
N LEU A 3 -53.97 -1.28 -14.67
CA LEU A 3 -52.84 -0.37 -14.89
C LEU A 3 -52.04 -0.06 -13.62
N GLU A 4 -52.71 0.04 -12.47
CA GLU A 4 -52.08 0.29 -11.17
C GLU A 4 -51.28 -0.92 -10.67
N ILE A 5 -51.80 -2.13 -10.89
CA ILE A 5 -51.10 -3.36 -10.56
C ILE A 5 -49.86 -3.51 -11.46
N ILE A 6 -49.98 -3.20 -12.74
CA ILE A 6 -48.85 -3.21 -13.69
C ILE A 6 -47.78 -2.18 -13.27
N SER A 7 -48.17 -0.94 -12.96
CA SER A 7 -47.22 0.10 -12.56
C SER A 7 -46.52 -0.22 -11.24
N LEU A 8 -47.24 -0.76 -10.25
CA LEU A 8 -46.66 -1.22 -8.98
C LEU A 8 -45.65 -2.36 -9.20
N THR A 9 -45.95 -3.30 -10.09
CA THR A 9 -45.06 -4.42 -10.42
C THR A 9 -43.77 -3.93 -11.07
N PHE A 10 -43.87 -3.00 -12.04
CA PHE A 10 -42.69 -2.38 -12.65
C PHE A 10 -41.85 -1.60 -11.62
N ALA A 11 -42.50 -0.87 -10.71
CA ALA A 11 -41.81 -0.15 -9.64
C ALA A 11 -41.03 -1.11 -8.72
N ALA A 12 -41.63 -2.24 -8.34
CA ALA A 12 -40.99 -3.24 -7.50
C ALA A 12 -39.77 -3.89 -8.20
N ILE A 13 -39.88 -4.22 -9.49
CA ILE A 13 -38.77 -4.76 -10.29
C ILE A 13 -37.64 -3.73 -10.42
N SER A 14 -37.98 -2.48 -10.70
CA SER A 14 -37.00 -1.38 -10.80
C SER A 14 -36.25 -1.17 -9.47
N LEU A 15 -36.97 -1.20 -8.35
CA LEU A 15 -36.37 -1.10 -7.02
C LEU A 15 -35.45 -2.30 -6.74
N GLY A 16 -35.91 -3.53 -7.03
CA GLY A 16 -35.12 -4.75 -6.84
C GLY A 16 -33.82 -4.73 -7.64
N THR A 17 -33.89 -4.37 -8.93
CA THR A 17 -32.70 -4.25 -9.79
C THR A 17 -31.75 -3.16 -9.31
N SER A 18 -32.27 -2.01 -8.84
CA SER A 18 -31.44 -0.93 -8.30
C SER A 18 -30.68 -1.34 -7.04
N ILE A 19 -31.33 -2.05 -6.12
CA ILE A 19 -30.69 -2.59 -4.90
C ILE A 19 -29.62 -3.61 -5.26
N TRP A 20 -29.92 -4.51 -6.19
CA TRP A 20 -29.00 -5.54 -6.67
C TRP A 20 -27.74 -4.94 -7.31
N ILE A 21 -27.92 -4.01 -8.26
CA ILE A 21 -26.83 -3.29 -8.93
C ILE A 21 -25.97 -2.54 -7.90
N THR A 22 -26.61 -1.89 -6.93
CA THR A 22 -25.90 -1.20 -5.85
C THR A 22 -25.06 -2.16 -5.03
N PHE A 23 -25.59 -3.35 -4.69
CA PHE A 23 -24.88 -4.33 -3.88
C PHE A 23 -23.65 -4.90 -4.60
N ILE A 24 -23.77 -5.20 -5.90
CA ILE A 24 -22.65 -5.73 -6.71
C ILE A 24 -21.59 -4.67 -6.97
N ASN A 25 -21.98 -3.42 -7.22
CA ASN A 25 -21.03 -2.34 -7.51
C ASN A 25 -20.34 -1.75 -6.28
N ARG A 26 -20.64 -2.24 -5.06
CA ARG A 26 -19.96 -1.78 -3.85
C ARG A 26 -18.47 -2.07 -3.91
N LYS A 27 -17.67 -1.01 -3.77
CA LYS A 27 -16.21 -1.10 -3.67
C LYS A 27 -15.80 -1.88 -2.42
N ARG A 28 -15.07 -2.96 -2.63
CA ARG A 28 -14.47 -3.82 -1.61
C ARG A 28 -12.97 -3.79 -1.85
N ILE A 29 -12.20 -3.63 -0.80
CA ILE A 29 -10.74 -3.69 -0.85
C ILE A 29 -10.27 -4.29 0.47
N LYS A 30 -9.28 -5.16 0.38
CA LYS A 30 -8.58 -5.73 1.53
C LYS A 30 -7.10 -5.44 1.36
N VAL A 31 -6.44 -5.08 2.45
CA VAL A 31 -5.02 -4.75 2.49
C VAL A 31 -4.42 -5.58 3.60
N TYR A 32 -3.39 -6.34 3.26
CA TYR A 32 -2.65 -7.19 4.17
C TYR A 32 -1.22 -6.67 4.21
N PHE A 33 -0.74 -6.38 5.40
CA PHE A 33 0.65 -6.06 5.63
C PHE A 33 1.36 -7.32 6.11
N ASP A 34 2.64 -7.45 5.79
CA ASP A 34 3.44 -8.49 6.41
C ASP A 34 3.51 -8.27 7.94
N ASN A 35 3.62 -9.35 8.71
CA ASN A 35 3.71 -9.25 10.17
C ASN A 35 5.13 -8.89 10.64
N ASN A 36 6.10 -8.94 9.75
CA ASN A 36 7.48 -8.62 10.07
C ASN A 36 7.99 -7.55 9.12
N ILE A 37 8.81 -6.66 9.65
CA ILE A 37 9.67 -5.79 8.86
C ILE A 37 11.08 -6.36 8.90
N ARG A 38 11.80 -6.36 7.78
CA ARG A 38 13.20 -6.79 7.71
C ARG A 38 14.10 -5.58 7.73
N ILE A 39 15.20 -5.67 8.48
CA ILE A 39 16.26 -4.68 8.47
C ILE A 39 17.18 -5.04 7.30
N ILE A 40 17.45 -4.06 6.45
CA ILE A 40 18.33 -4.20 5.29
C ILE A 40 19.58 -3.37 5.57
N ASP A 41 20.71 -4.07 5.62
CA ASP A 41 22.02 -3.44 5.75
C ASP A 41 22.44 -2.76 4.44
N GLY A 42 23.43 -1.86 4.53
CA GLY A 42 23.98 -1.21 3.35
C GLY A 42 24.55 -2.24 2.36
N ASN A 43 24.25 -2.06 1.07
CA ASN A 43 24.69 -2.88 -0.08
C ASN A 43 23.92 -4.18 -0.37
N VAL A 44 22.83 -4.46 0.34
CA VAL A 44 21.99 -5.64 0.05
C VAL A 44 20.96 -5.35 -1.06
N LEU A 45 20.51 -4.10 -1.19
CA LEU A 45 19.58 -3.69 -2.23
C LEU A 45 20.33 -3.15 -3.44
N THR A 46 20.25 -3.85 -4.56
CA THR A 46 20.96 -3.51 -5.79
C THR A 46 19.97 -3.21 -6.91
N LEU A 47 20.16 -2.04 -7.55
CA LEU A 47 19.55 -1.68 -8.82
C LEU A 47 20.38 -2.29 -9.95
N ILE A 48 19.74 -2.92 -10.93
CA ILE A 48 20.41 -3.39 -12.14
C ILE A 48 19.67 -2.82 -13.36
N ASN A 49 20.35 -1.96 -14.11
CA ASN A 49 19.89 -1.42 -15.40
C ASN A 49 20.00 -2.51 -16.50
N ASN A 50 19.22 -2.37 -17.57
CA ASN A 50 19.36 -3.08 -18.84
C ASN A 50 20.79 -3.06 -19.41
N ASP A 51 21.57 -1.99 -19.17
CA ASP A 51 22.98 -1.89 -19.61
C ASP A 51 23.95 -2.65 -18.69
N GLY A 52 23.46 -3.34 -17.66
CA GLY A 52 24.27 -4.07 -16.68
C GLY A 52 24.94 -3.20 -15.62
N GLN A 53 24.69 -1.88 -15.63
CA GLN A 53 25.14 -0.98 -14.57
C GLN A 53 24.39 -1.27 -13.27
N THR A 54 25.13 -1.21 -12.17
CA THR A 54 24.59 -1.49 -10.83
C THR A 54 24.75 -0.29 -9.91
N ASP A 55 23.76 -0.06 -9.07
CA ASP A 55 23.83 0.90 -7.97
C ASP A 55 23.23 0.28 -6.70
N ASN A 56 23.67 0.71 -5.53
CA ASN A 56 23.25 0.14 -4.26
C ASN A 56 22.47 1.17 -3.44
N TYR A 57 21.36 0.73 -2.85
CA TYR A 57 20.65 1.52 -1.87
C TYR A 57 21.29 1.38 -0.47
N GLY A 58 21.24 2.48 0.27
CA GLY A 58 21.68 2.54 1.66
C GLY A 58 20.83 1.69 2.61
N PRO A 59 21.17 1.66 3.91
CA PRO A 59 20.44 0.87 4.89
C PRO A 59 19.00 1.35 5.05
N GLY A 60 18.11 0.44 5.42
CA GLY A 60 16.71 0.74 5.62
C GLY A 60 15.89 -0.45 6.06
N TYR A 61 14.60 -0.38 5.79
CA TYR A 61 13.64 -1.39 6.21
C TYR A 61 12.82 -1.88 5.03
N LEU A 62 12.55 -3.17 4.96
CA LEU A 62 11.81 -3.81 3.89
C LEU A 62 10.62 -4.61 4.45
N CYS A 63 9.44 -4.40 3.87
CA CYS A 63 8.26 -5.19 4.16
C CYS A 63 7.39 -5.29 2.91
N SER A 64 6.41 -6.17 2.92
CA SER A 64 5.48 -6.31 1.80
C SER A 64 4.05 -5.92 2.15
N ILE A 65 3.33 -5.41 1.16
CA ILE A 65 1.90 -5.12 1.24
C ILE A 65 1.19 -5.87 0.11
N LYS A 66 0.11 -6.56 0.45
CA LYS A 66 -0.76 -7.25 -0.50
C LYS A 66 -2.12 -6.59 -0.51
N ILE A 67 -2.56 -6.14 -1.67
CA ILE A 67 -3.81 -5.42 -1.87
C ILE A 67 -4.70 -6.24 -2.79
N LEU A 68 -5.88 -6.61 -2.29
CA LEU A 68 -6.90 -7.31 -3.07
C LEU A 68 -8.08 -6.37 -3.31
N ASN A 69 -8.34 -6.05 -4.59
CA ASN A 69 -9.53 -5.35 -5.02
C ASN A 69 -10.46 -6.33 -5.78
N PRO A 70 -11.38 -7.04 -5.10
CA PRO A 70 -12.33 -7.92 -5.75
C PRO A 70 -13.54 -7.17 -6.33
N SER A 71 -13.54 -5.84 -6.30
CA SER A 71 -14.68 -5.06 -6.80
C SER A 71 -14.58 -4.83 -8.31
N PRO A 72 -15.72 -4.68 -9.01
CA PRO A 72 -15.74 -4.50 -10.46
C PRO A 72 -15.24 -3.11 -10.90
N ASN A 73 -14.84 -2.25 -9.96
CA ASN A 73 -14.45 -0.87 -10.21
C ASN A 73 -13.03 -0.61 -9.70
N ASP A 74 -12.30 0.22 -10.45
CA ASP A 74 -11.01 0.74 -10.01
C ASP A 74 -11.17 1.57 -8.72
N ILE A 75 -10.19 1.44 -7.84
CA ILE A 75 -9.95 2.41 -6.77
C ILE A 75 -9.08 3.52 -7.38
N ALA A 76 -9.73 4.61 -7.75
CA ALA A 76 -9.14 5.71 -8.52
C ALA A 76 -7.94 6.40 -7.84
N TYR A 77 -7.76 6.23 -6.53
CA TYR A 77 -6.64 6.82 -5.81
C TYR A 77 -6.28 5.95 -4.60
N PHE A 78 -4.99 5.77 -4.37
CA PHE A 78 -4.45 5.38 -3.08
C PHE A 78 -3.33 6.33 -2.68
N ASP A 79 -3.09 6.44 -1.38
CA ASP A 79 -1.96 7.14 -0.79
C ASP A 79 -1.22 6.16 0.13
N LEU A 80 0.06 5.93 -0.15
CA LEU A 80 0.97 5.07 0.58
C LEU A 80 2.04 5.93 1.25
N ARG A 81 2.20 5.75 2.56
CA ARG A 81 3.16 6.50 3.36
C ARG A 81 3.84 5.58 4.36
N ALA A 82 5.12 5.81 4.61
CA ALA A 82 5.82 5.33 5.79
C ALA A 82 6.37 6.51 6.57
N PHE A 83 6.38 6.41 7.90
CA PHE A 83 6.87 7.47 8.77
C PHE A 83 7.24 6.91 10.15
N PRO A 84 8.23 7.49 10.86
CA PRO A 84 8.44 7.19 12.26
C PRO A 84 7.21 7.64 13.07
N THR A 85 6.76 6.84 14.03
CA THR A 85 5.55 7.19 14.81
C THR A 85 5.77 8.41 15.69
N GLU A 86 7.01 8.65 16.12
CA GLU A 86 7.43 9.78 16.96
C GLU A 86 7.31 11.12 16.22
N THR A 87 7.79 11.20 14.98
CA THR A 87 7.85 12.45 14.21
C THR A 87 6.64 12.63 13.28
N ASN A 88 6.03 11.53 12.82
CA ASN A 88 5.00 11.54 11.77
C ASN A 88 5.43 12.26 10.49
N ILE A 89 6.74 12.38 10.26
CA ILE A 89 7.33 12.94 9.04
C ILE A 89 7.52 11.79 8.05
N ASN A 90 7.10 11.99 6.80
CA ASN A 90 7.22 10.96 5.77
C ASN A 90 8.67 10.53 5.57
N SER A 91 8.93 9.25 5.76
CA SER A 91 10.18 8.61 5.34
C SER A 91 10.22 8.47 3.83
N TYR A 92 11.42 8.41 3.29
CA TYR A 92 11.61 8.17 1.86
C TYR A 92 11.24 6.72 1.53
N LEU A 93 10.31 6.56 0.58
CA LEU A 93 9.92 5.27 0.00
C LEU A 93 10.61 5.11 -1.34
N LEU A 94 11.23 3.96 -1.56
CA LEU A 94 11.74 3.60 -2.88
C LEU A 94 10.58 3.30 -3.82
N THR A 95 10.54 4.02 -4.93
CA THR A 95 9.54 3.85 -5.99
C THR A 95 10.22 3.92 -7.35
N ALA A 96 9.65 3.31 -8.38
CA ALA A 96 10.28 3.34 -9.71
C ALA A 96 10.47 4.77 -10.24
N LYS A 97 9.60 5.72 -9.85
CA LYS A 97 9.75 7.14 -10.22
C LYS A 97 10.73 7.94 -9.37
N SER A 98 11.14 7.44 -8.22
CA SER A 98 12.13 8.12 -7.37
C SER A 98 13.58 7.70 -7.67
N LEU A 99 13.78 6.74 -8.58
CA LEU A 99 15.08 6.32 -9.08
C LEU A 99 15.77 7.43 -9.87
N HIS A 100 17.11 7.43 -9.82
CA HIS A 100 17.94 8.29 -10.66
C HIS A 100 17.60 8.07 -12.15
N PRO A 101 17.67 9.09 -13.04
CA PRO A 101 17.31 8.94 -14.45
C PRO A 101 18.02 7.80 -15.17
N GLU A 102 19.28 7.50 -14.82
CA GLU A 102 20.08 6.40 -15.38
C GLU A 102 19.52 5.02 -15.01
N PHE A 103 18.80 4.92 -13.90
CA PHE A 103 18.22 3.67 -13.37
C PHE A 103 16.69 3.64 -13.48
N LYS A 104 16.09 4.50 -14.31
CA LYS A 104 14.63 4.60 -14.50
C LYS A 104 13.93 3.30 -14.91
N GLN A 105 14.65 2.42 -15.60
CA GLN A 105 14.17 1.11 -16.04
C GLN A 105 14.85 -0.04 -15.30
N ALA A 106 15.62 0.27 -14.25
CA ALA A 106 16.32 -0.73 -13.48
C ALA A 106 15.33 -1.58 -12.67
N ARG A 107 15.68 -2.86 -12.54
CA ARG A 107 15.02 -3.77 -11.61
C ARG A 107 15.72 -3.69 -10.25
N VAL A 108 14.97 -3.88 -9.19
CA VAL A 108 15.50 -3.85 -7.82
C VAL A 108 15.63 -5.27 -7.32
N TYR A 109 16.80 -5.60 -6.79
CA TYR A 109 17.10 -6.91 -6.28
C TYR A 109 17.59 -6.86 -4.85
N GLU A 110 17.20 -7.84 -4.06
CA GLU A 110 17.81 -8.17 -2.79
C GLU A 110 18.91 -9.22 -3.04
N VAL A 111 20.18 -8.84 -2.82
CA VAL A 111 21.36 -9.66 -3.04
C VAL A 111 21.95 -10.07 -1.70
N TYR A 112 21.92 -11.38 -1.41
CA TYR A 112 22.53 -11.93 -0.20
C TYR A 112 24.04 -12.15 -0.40
N SER A 113 24.81 -12.11 0.70
CA SER A 113 26.29 -12.17 0.74
C SER A 113 26.95 -13.36 0.03
N ASN A 114 26.16 -14.32 -0.45
CA ASN A 114 26.60 -15.50 -1.16
C ASN A 114 26.48 -15.33 -2.70
N GLU A 115 25.92 -14.21 -3.18
CA GLU A 115 25.62 -13.85 -4.58
C GLU A 115 24.80 -14.87 -5.40
N GLN A 116 24.43 -16.01 -4.80
CA GLN A 116 23.70 -17.11 -5.46
C GLN A 116 22.18 -16.96 -5.38
N SER A 117 21.67 -16.22 -4.39
CA SER A 117 20.23 -15.96 -4.23
C SER A 117 19.96 -14.49 -4.47
N ILE A 118 19.28 -14.21 -5.57
CA ILE A 118 18.84 -12.88 -5.99
C ILE A 118 17.32 -12.91 -6.00
N ASN A 119 16.69 -12.05 -5.19
CA ASN A 119 15.24 -11.89 -5.20
C ASN A 119 14.87 -10.56 -5.86
N GLU A 120 14.12 -10.61 -6.96
CA GLU A 120 13.56 -9.40 -7.56
C GLU A 120 12.44 -8.86 -6.66
N LEU A 121 12.49 -7.56 -6.37
CA LEU A 121 11.50 -6.88 -5.54
C LEU A 121 10.50 -6.12 -6.40
N GLU A 122 9.22 -6.28 -6.09
CA GLU A 122 8.14 -5.58 -6.77
C GLU A 122 7.91 -4.21 -6.13
N ILE A 123 8.80 -3.25 -6.41
CA ILE A 123 8.64 -1.89 -5.90
C ILE A 123 7.45 -1.17 -6.57
N PRO A 124 6.72 -0.31 -5.83
CA PRO A 124 5.63 0.45 -6.42
C PRO A 124 6.13 1.50 -7.41
N GLU A 125 5.35 1.79 -8.46
CA GLU A 125 5.71 2.84 -9.43
C GLU A 125 5.80 4.22 -8.76
N LYS A 126 4.89 4.49 -7.84
CA LYS A 126 4.76 5.73 -7.04
C LYS A 126 4.15 5.40 -5.69
N ASN A 127 4.25 6.34 -4.74
CA ASN A 127 3.55 6.28 -3.46
C ASN A 127 2.04 6.56 -3.55
N HIS A 128 1.50 6.81 -4.73
CA HIS A 128 0.08 7.01 -4.97
C HIS A 128 -0.30 6.52 -6.37
N GLY A 129 -1.55 6.14 -6.56
CA GLY A 129 -1.98 5.65 -7.87
C GLY A 129 -3.36 5.03 -7.87
N ILE A 130 -3.61 4.16 -8.84
CA ILE A 130 -4.89 3.47 -9.03
C ILE A 130 -4.69 2.00 -8.67
N ILE A 131 -5.60 1.41 -7.90
CA ILE A 131 -5.70 -0.04 -7.75
C ILE A 131 -6.78 -0.53 -8.71
N LYS A 132 -6.42 -1.45 -9.59
CA LYS A 132 -7.32 -1.95 -10.65
C LYS A 132 -8.46 -2.80 -10.10
N ALA A 133 -9.58 -2.81 -10.81
CA ALA A 133 -10.71 -3.70 -10.54
C ALA A 133 -10.27 -5.17 -10.68
N ASN A 134 -10.87 -6.04 -9.87
CA ASN A 134 -10.62 -7.50 -9.89
C ASN A 134 -9.13 -7.88 -9.89
N SER A 135 -8.29 -7.11 -9.19
CA SER A 135 -6.84 -7.31 -9.18
C SER A 135 -6.31 -7.69 -7.80
N PHE A 136 -5.18 -8.40 -7.84
CA PHE A 136 -4.29 -8.59 -6.71
C PHE A 136 -3.01 -7.83 -7.02
N THR A 137 -2.56 -7.00 -6.08
CA THR A 137 -1.35 -6.17 -6.21
C THR A 137 -0.45 -6.42 -5.02
N HIS A 138 0.79 -6.76 -5.29
CA HIS A 138 1.84 -6.93 -4.29
C HIS A 138 2.83 -5.77 -4.44
N PHE A 139 3.28 -5.22 -3.31
CA PHE A 139 4.33 -4.21 -3.27
C PHE A 139 5.37 -4.57 -2.22
N ASP A 140 6.63 -4.56 -2.61
CA ASP A 140 7.77 -4.59 -1.71
C ASP A 140 8.17 -3.15 -1.39
N ILE A 141 7.95 -2.77 -0.14
CA ILE A 141 8.12 -1.41 0.36
C ILE A 141 9.46 -1.31 1.07
N PHE A 142 10.41 -0.68 0.39
CA PHE A 142 11.66 -0.27 1.02
C PHE A 142 11.55 1.16 1.56
N ILE A 143 11.89 1.31 2.83
CA ILE A 143 11.86 2.56 3.60
C ILE A 143 13.31 2.91 3.91
N ALA A 144 13.83 3.96 3.28
CA ALA A 144 15.22 4.37 3.47
C ALA A 144 15.41 5.06 4.82
N ASN A 145 16.48 4.71 5.54
CA ASN A 145 16.85 5.40 6.76
C ASN A 145 17.71 6.63 6.42
N THR A 146 17.08 7.79 6.30
CA THR A 146 17.73 9.03 5.84
C THR A 146 18.12 9.95 7.00
N LYS A 147 19.29 10.59 6.91
CA LYS A 147 19.73 11.63 7.86
C LYS A 147 18.66 12.73 7.97
N GLY A 148 18.14 12.96 9.18
CA GLY A 148 17.10 13.95 9.47
C GLY A 148 15.67 13.41 9.57
N ASN A 149 15.43 12.14 9.20
CA ASN A 149 14.19 11.42 9.51
C ASN A 149 14.50 9.96 9.84
N GLU A 150 15.39 9.78 10.82
CA GLU A 150 15.86 8.47 11.23
C GLU A 150 14.75 7.70 11.95
N ILE A 151 14.61 6.44 11.61
CA ILE A 151 13.66 5.54 12.28
C ILE A 151 14.41 4.90 13.44
N THR A 152 14.14 5.39 14.64
CA THR A 152 14.80 4.95 15.88
C THR A 152 14.05 3.83 16.56
N SER A 153 12.73 3.91 16.72
CA SER A 153 11.96 2.99 17.59
C SER A 153 10.86 2.25 16.84
N GLU A 154 10.02 2.99 16.13
CA GLU A 154 8.84 2.46 15.46
C GLU A 154 8.64 3.13 14.11
N VAL A 155 8.22 2.33 13.13
CA VAL A 155 7.77 2.82 11.83
C VAL A 155 6.34 2.39 11.59
N ALA A 156 5.50 3.34 11.17
CA ALA A 156 4.15 3.08 10.73
C ALA A 156 4.07 3.13 9.21
N ILE A 157 3.29 2.22 8.64
CA ILE A 157 2.92 2.23 7.23
C ILE A 157 1.43 2.47 7.13
N SER A 158 1.07 3.43 6.27
CA SER A 158 -0.30 3.84 6.03
C SER A 158 -0.64 3.70 4.57
N PHE A 159 -1.75 3.01 4.30
CA PHE A 159 -2.37 2.90 2.99
C PHE A 159 -3.81 3.43 3.06
N LYS A 160 -4.10 4.47 2.29
CA LYS A 160 -5.40 5.16 2.31
C LYS A 160 -6.06 5.12 0.95
N VAL A 161 -7.38 4.96 0.93
CA VAL A 161 -8.19 4.98 -0.30
C VAL A 161 -9.43 5.83 -0.12
N PRO A 162 -9.89 6.59 -1.12
CA PRO A 162 -11.07 7.44 -1.02
C PRO A 162 -12.31 6.56 -0.95
N LYS A 163 -12.79 6.38 0.26
CA LYS A 163 -14.02 5.67 0.58
C LYS A 163 -14.56 6.30 1.85
N ILE A 164 -15.87 6.54 1.87
CA ILE A 164 -16.54 7.01 3.08
C ILE A 164 -16.25 6.00 4.18
N ALA A 165 -15.53 6.44 5.22
CA ALA A 165 -15.18 5.67 6.39
C ALA A 165 -15.88 6.28 7.59
N PHE A 166 -16.46 5.44 8.45
CA PHE A 166 -17.10 5.90 9.68
C PHE A 166 -16.08 6.28 10.75
N PHE A 167 -14.90 5.64 10.74
CA PHE A 167 -13.80 5.91 11.67
C PHE A 167 -12.74 6.82 11.05
N ARG A 168 -12.20 7.74 11.85
CA ARG A 168 -11.16 8.68 11.44
C ARG A 168 -9.79 8.01 11.48
N ASP A 169 -8.98 8.31 10.48
CA ASP A 169 -7.57 7.93 10.44
C ASP A 169 -6.79 8.62 11.59
N PRO A 170 -6.09 7.85 12.45
CA PRO A 170 -5.35 8.40 13.58
C PRO A 170 -4.15 9.28 13.18
N TYR A 171 -3.69 9.21 11.92
CA TYR A 171 -2.54 9.96 11.40
C TYR A 171 -2.93 11.08 10.43
N ALA A 172 -4.22 11.41 10.32
CA ALA A 172 -4.68 12.45 9.41
C ALA A 172 -4.40 13.86 9.97
N VAL A 173 -3.44 14.56 9.34
CA VAL A 173 -3.10 15.96 9.64
C VAL A 173 -4.17 16.95 9.10
N THR A 174 -5.00 16.53 8.13
CA THR A 174 -6.05 17.38 7.52
C THR A 174 -7.47 16.91 7.84
N GLU A 175 -8.45 17.81 7.73
CA GLU A 175 -9.88 17.54 7.94
C GLU A 175 -10.56 16.69 6.85
N ARG A 176 -9.81 16.05 5.95
CA ARG A 176 -10.37 15.29 4.81
C ARG A 176 -10.98 13.95 5.28
N LYS A 177 -12.22 14.01 5.79
CA LYS A 177 -13.04 12.91 6.37
C LYS A 177 -13.50 11.78 5.42
N LYS A 178 -12.81 11.48 4.31
CA LYS A 178 -13.34 10.54 3.29
C LYS A 178 -12.35 9.48 2.80
N PHE A 179 -11.41 9.07 3.64
CA PHE A 179 -10.49 7.98 3.30
C PHE A 179 -10.69 6.79 4.24
N LYS A 180 -10.81 5.60 3.66
CA LYS A 180 -10.62 4.36 4.42
C LYS A 180 -9.13 4.16 4.61
N PHE A 181 -8.74 4.01 5.86
CA PHE A 181 -7.36 3.83 6.29
C PHE A 181 -7.08 2.35 6.57
N TYR A 182 -5.92 1.90 6.13
CA TYR A 182 -5.29 0.65 6.51
C TYR A 182 -3.88 1.00 6.97
N GLY A 183 -3.43 0.42 8.06
CA GLY A 183 -2.07 0.67 8.51
C GLY A 183 -1.60 -0.33 9.55
N ILE A 184 -0.29 -0.38 9.69
CA ILE A 184 0.44 -1.26 10.59
C ILE A 184 1.57 -0.48 11.24
N LYS A 185 1.97 -0.91 12.43
CA LYS A 185 3.14 -0.41 13.12
C LYS A 185 4.13 -1.55 13.31
N TYR A 186 5.39 -1.25 13.11
CA TYR A 186 6.49 -2.15 13.41
C TYR A 186 7.39 -1.53 14.45
N ASN A 187 7.78 -2.32 15.45
CA ASN A 187 8.85 -1.98 16.37
C ASN A 187 10.17 -2.46 15.75
N VAL A 188 11.12 -1.53 15.59
CA VAL A 188 12.44 -1.81 14.98
C VAL A 188 13.54 -2.03 16.02
N ASN A 189 13.27 -1.79 17.31
CA ASN A 189 14.22 -1.95 18.42
C ASN A 189 13.99 -3.22 19.26
N GLY A 190 12.89 -3.95 19.07
CA GLY A 190 12.50 -5.09 19.90
C GLY A 190 13.13 -6.43 19.47
N PRO A 191 13.33 -7.40 20.40
CA PRO A 191 13.78 -8.74 20.05
C PRO A 191 12.66 -9.46 19.29
N LYS A 192 12.91 -9.73 18.00
CA LYS A 192 11.94 -10.25 17.00
C LYS A 192 10.71 -9.34 16.83
N ASN A 193 10.77 -8.51 15.79
CA ASN A 193 9.73 -7.73 15.12
C ASN A 193 8.29 -8.26 15.32
N GLN A 194 7.67 -7.98 16.46
CA GLN A 194 6.26 -8.28 16.73
C GLN A 194 5.39 -7.07 16.38
N VAL A 195 4.25 -7.35 15.74
CA VAL A 195 3.30 -6.37 15.20
C VAL A 195 2.09 -6.21 16.11
N ASP A 196 1.71 -4.96 16.38
CA ASP A 196 0.38 -4.56 16.84
C ASP A 196 -0.47 -4.19 15.61
N SER A 197 -1.08 -5.19 14.96
CA SER A 197 -1.99 -4.98 13.84
C SER A 197 -3.35 -4.56 14.37
N LYS A 198 -3.70 -3.27 14.26
CA LYS A 198 -5.09 -2.82 14.45
C LYS A 198 -5.87 -2.99 13.14
N GLU A 199 -6.43 -4.18 12.94
CA GLU A 199 -7.54 -4.35 12.00
C GLU A 199 -8.78 -3.66 12.58
N GLN A 200 -9.10 -2.45 12.11
CA GLN A 200 -10.41 -1.87 12.36
C GLN A 200 -11.35 -2.32 11.23
N GLN A 201 -12.17 -3.33 11.55
CA GLN A 201 -13.22 -3.89 10.70
C GLN A 201 -14.27 -2.84 10.32
#